data_AF-A0AAC9IUP9-F1
#
_entry.id   AF-A0AAC9IUP9-F1
#
_cell.length_a   1.000
_cell.length_b   1.000
_cell.length_c   1.000
_cell.angle_alpha   90.00
_cell.angle_beta   90.00
_cell.angle_gamma   90.00
#
_symmetry.space_group_name_H-M   'P 1'
#
loop_
_entity.id
_entity.type
_entity.pdbx_description
1 polymer ?
#
loop_
_entity_poly.entity_id
_entity_poly.type
_entity_poly.pdbx_seq_one_letter_code
_entity_poly.pdbx_strand_id
1 'polypeptide(L)' 'MSTKKPKKAGSFRLDPGLYNHIEELARKNNRSFNNLLETLLIKATNYHEPNQDSINAMNETNLETISKEEFHDFIDKM' A
#
# COMPACT_ATOMS: atom_id res chain seq x y z
N MET A 1 -0.85 7.43 18.37
CA MET A 1 0.49 6.96 17.97
C MET A 1 0.82 7.53 16.61
N SER A 2 2.01 8.11 16.41
CA SER A 2 2.43 8.65 15.10
C SER A 2 2.81 7.48 14.18
N THR A 3 1.97 7.17 13.19
CA THR A 3 2.05 5.96 12.33
C THR A 3 3.00 6.11 11.13
N LYS A 4 3.77 7.21 11.02
CA LYS A 4 4.70 7.40 9.90
C LYS A 4 6.05 6.73 10.20
N LYS A 5 6.31 5.58 9.56
CA LYS A 5 7.66 5.02 9.47
C LYS A 5 8.62 6.07 8.87
N PRO A 6 9.83 6.25 9.41
CA PRO A 6 10.80 7.21 8.89
C PRO A 6 11.23 6.81 7.48
N LYS A 7 11.20 7.76 6.53
CA LYS A 7 11.66 7.54 5.16
C LYS A 7 13.13 7.92 5.03
N LYS A 8 13.91 7.09 4.33
CA LYS A 8 15.30 7.40 4.00
C LYS A 8 15.36 8.23 2.71
N ALA A 9 16.02 9.38 2.77
CA ALA A 9 16.31 10.16 1.57
C ALA A 9 17.37 9.44 0.72
N GLY A 10 17.14 9.38 -0.59
CA GLY A 10 18.08 8.82 -1.55
C GLY A 10 18.04 9.61 -2.85
N SER A 11 19.17 9.68 -3.54
CA SER A 11 19.27 10.25 -4.88
C SER A 11 19.53 9.11 -5.86
N PHE A 12 18.77 9.07 -6.95
CA PHE A 12 18.97 8.16 -8.06
C PHE A 12 18.87 8.96 -9.35
N ARG A 13 19.63 8.54 -10.36
CA ARG A 13 19.65 9.20 -11.67
C ARG A 13 18.62 8.54 -12.55
N LEU A 14 17.74 9.36 -13.13
CA LEU A 14 16.79 8.93 -14.15
C LEU A 14 17.16 9.56 -15.48
N ASP A 15 16.79 8.88 -16.56
CA ASP A 15 16.68 9.52 -17.86
C ASP A 15 15.70 10.73 -17.77
N PRO A 16 16.02 11.88 -18.37
CA PRO A 16 15.15 13.06 -18.30
C PRO A 16 13.74 12.83 -18.85
N GLY A 17 13.60 12.04 -19.91
CA GLY A 17 12.30 11.70 -20.48
C GLY A 17 11.46 10.86 -19.52
N LEU A 18 12.10 9.89 -18.86
CA LEU A 18 11.45 9.08 -17.83
C LEU A 18 11.03 9.93 -16.62
N TYR A 19 11.87 10.87 -16.18
CA TYR A 19 11.53 11.78 -15.08
C TYR A 19 10.26 12.58 -15.40
N ASN A 20 10.23 13.24 -16.56
CA ASN A 20 9.09 14.06 -16.99
C ASN A 20 7.81 13.22 -17.11
N HIS A 21 7.93 12.00 -17.66
CA HIS A 21 6.80 11.10 -17.78
C HIS A 21 6.20 10.73 -16.41
N ILE A 22 7.04 10.39 -15.42
CA ILE A 22 6.59 10.06 -14.07
C ILE A 22 5.98 11.29 -13.38
N GLU A 23 6.54 12.49 -13.58
CA GLU A 23 6.00 13.73 -13.03
C GLU A 23 4.60 14.05 -13.58
N GLU A 24 4.40 13.90 -14.90
CA GLU A 24 3.07 14.06 -15.50
C GLU A 24 2.06 13.06 -14.96
N LEU A 25 2.45 11.80 -14.80
CA LEU A 25 1.62 10.77 -14.20
C LEU A 25 1.27 11.10 -12.74
N ALA A 26 2.24 11.59 -11.97
CA ALA A 26 2.03 11.97 -10.57
C ALA A 26 0.99 13.09 -10.48
N ARG A 27 1.12 14.12 -11.33
CA ARG A 27 0.18 15.23 -11.43
C ARG A 27 -1.23 14.76 -11.83
N LYS A 28 -1.36 13.91 -12.84
CA LYS A 28 -2.66 13.35 -13.27
C LYS A 28 -3.38 12.59 -12.15
N ASN A 29 -2.62 11.96 -11.25
CA ASN A 29 -3.17 11.18 -10.14
C ASN A 29 -3.30 11.99 -8.83
N ASN A 30 -3.03 13.31 -8.84
CA ASN A 30 -2.96 14.15 -7.63
C ASN A 30 -2.03 13.57 -6.54
N ARG A 31 -0.89 13.00 -6.95
CA ARG A 31 0.13 12.43 -6.07
C ARG A 31 1.43 13.21 -6.18
N SER A 32 2.23 13.21 -5.12
CA SER A 32 3.61 13.69 -5.22
C SER A 32 4.45 12.70 -6.04
N PHE A 33 5.47 13.21 -6.73
CA PHE A 33 6.42 12.39 -7.49
C PHE A 33 6.95 11.23 -6.66
N ASN A 34 7.44 11.52 -5.44
CA ASN A 34 7.99 10.52 -4.53
C ASN A 34 6.96 9.45 -4.14
N ASN A 35 5.69 9.82 -3.94
CA ASN A 35 4.65 8.86 -3.58
C ASN A 35 4.30 7.92 -4.75
N LEU A 36 4.21 8.47 -5.97
CA LEU A 36 4.00 7.64 -7.15
C LEU A 36 5.19 6.72 -7.38
N LEU A 37 6.41 7.24 -7.31
CA LEU A 37 7.62 6.47 -7.49
C LEU A 37 7.73 5.32 -6.47
N GLU A 38 7.47 5.58 -5.20
CA GLU A 38 7.47 4.55 -4.15
C GLU A 38 6.47 3.43 -4.48
N THR A 39 5.27 3.79 -4.95
CA THR A 39 4.25 2.81 -5.38
C THR A 39 4.73 1.99 -6.58
N LEU A 40 5.39 2.62 -7.55
CA LEU A 40 5.94 1.94 -8.72
C LEU A 40 7.09 0.99 -8.34
N LEU A 41 7.98 1.42 -7.47
CA LEU A 41 9.09 0.60 -6.98
C LEU A 41 8.57 -0.62 -6.21
N ILE A 42 7.61 -0.43 -5.31
CA ILE A 42 6.93 -1.53 -4.58
C ILE A 42 6.38 -2.56 -5.56
N LYS A 43 5.66 -2.12 -6.60
CA LYS A 43 5.09 -3.00 -7.62
C LYS A 43 6.17 -3.72 -8.42
N ALA A 44 7.21 -3.00 -8.84
CA ALA A 44 8.27 -3.54 -9.69
C ALA A 44 9.16 -4.56 -8.95
N THR A 45 9.40 -4.35 -7.65
CA THR A 45 10.20 -5.26 -6.82
C THR A 45 9.35 -6.33 -6.14
N ASN A 46 8.03 -6.31 -6.31
CA ASN A 46 7.07 -7.15 -5.59
C ASN A 46 7.26 -7.06 -4.06
N TYR A 47 7.63 -5.88 -3.55
CA TYR A 47 7.90 -5.67 -2.13
C TYR A 47 6.60 -5.50 -1.36
N HIS A 48 6.12 -6.61 -0.77
CA HIS A 48 4.94 -6.64 0.09
C HIS A 48 5.32 -7.15 1.47
N GLU A 49 5.80 -6.26 2.35
CA GLU A 49 6.01 -6.59 3.76
C GLU A 49 4.76 -6.15 4.56
N PRO A 50 3.90 -7.09 5.01
CA PRO A 50 2.80 -6.76 5.89
C PRO A 50 3.34 -6.11 7.16
N ASN A 51 2.64 -5.08 7.67
CA ASN A 51 3.04 -4.48 8.96
C ASN A 51 2.82 -5.48 10.10
N GLN A 52 3.45 -5.25 11.26
CA GLN A 52 3.35 -6.17 12.39
C GLN A 52 1.90 -6.42 12.82
N ASP A 53 1.03 -5.40 12.75
CA ASP A 53 -0.40 -5.54 13.05
C ASP A 53 -1.10 -6.50 12.08
N SER A 54 -0.76 -6.43 10.79
CA SER A 54 -1.29 -7.33 9.76
C SER A 54 -0.78 -8.75 9.95
N ILE A 55 0.51 -8.91 10.29
CA ILE A 55 1.08 -10.21 10.63
C ILE A 55 0.38 -10.80 11.86
N ASN A 56 0.18 -9.98 12.90
CA ASN A 56 -0.51 -10.40 14.11
C ASN A 56 -1.95 -10.81 13.83
N ALA A 57 -2.71 -10.02 13.06
CA ALA A 57 -4.07 -10.36 12.65
C ALA A 57 -4.14 -11.62 11.76
N MET A 58 -3.13 -11.88 10.91
CA MET A 58 -3.04 -13.14 10.16
C MET A 58 -2.72 -14.34 11.05
N ASN A 59 -1.96 -14.12 12.14
CA ASN A 59 -1.61 -15.14 13.12
C ASN A 59 -2.70 -15.33 14.21
N GLU A 60 -3.65 -14.41 14.32
CA GLU A 60 -4.84 -14.59 15.13
C GLU A 60 -5.63 -15.77 14.55
N THR A 61 -5.52 -16.90 15.24
CA THR A 61 -5.96 -18.23 14.80
C THR A 61 -7.47 -18.46 14.96
N ASN A 62 -8.22 -17.43 15.36
CA ASN A 62 -9.67 -17.45 15.57
C ASN A 62 -10.45 -16.84 14.40
N LEU A 63 -9.90 -16.85 13.18
CA LEU A 63 -10.65 -16.46 12.00
C LEU A 63 -11.67 -17.55 11.67
N GLU A 64 -12.95 -17.26 11.93
CA GLU A 64 -14.05 -18.13 11.49
C GLU A 64 -14.31 -17.90 9.99
N THR A 65 -14.35 -19.01 9.24
CA THR A 65 -14.79 -18.94 7.84
C THR A 65 -16.31 -18.93 7.83
N ILE A 66 -16.91 -17.80 7.49
CA ILE A 66 -18.35 -17.66 7.35
C ILE A 66 -18.76 -17.77 5.87
N SER A 67 -19.94 -18.34 5.64
CA SER A 67 -20.62 -18.31 4.35
C SER A 67 -21.11 -16.90 4.01
N LYS A 68 -21.49 -16.69 2.75
CA LYS A 68 -22.01 -15.40 2.29
C LYS A 68 -23.32 -15.06 2.99
N GLU A 69 -24.14 -16.07 3.24
CA GLU A 69 -25.42 -15.97 3.94
C GLU A 69 -25.20 -15.56 5.40
N GLU A 70 -24.26 -16.19 6.11
CA GLU A 70 -23.90 -15.84 7.48
C GLU A 70 -23.32 -14.41 7.60
N PHE A 71 -22.58 -13.95 6.58
CA PHE A 71 -22.11 -12.56 6.53
C PHE A 71 -23.27 -11.55 6.42
N HIS A 72 -24.25 -11.82 5.56
CA HIS A 72 -25.42 -10.95 5.41
C HIS A 72 -26.22 -10.88 6.73
N ASP A 73 -26.45 -12.01 7.38
CA ASP A 73 -27.14 -12.07 8.68
C ASP A 73 -26.38 -11.34 9.81
N PHE A 74 -25.05 -11.33 9.76
CA PHE A 74 -24.21 -10.60 10.72
C PHE A 74 -24.34 -9.08 10.52
N ILE A 75 -24.28 -8.61 9.26
CA ILE A 75 -24.40 -7.19 8.92
C ILE A 75 -25.78 -6.65 9.29
N ASP A 76 -26.84 -7.42 9.06
CA ASP A 76 -28.21 -7.00 9.37
C ASP A 76 -28.51 -6.93 10.88
N LYS A 77 -27.65 -7.54 11.73
CA LYS A 77 -27.76 -7.52 13.20
C LYS A 77 -26.93 -6.42 13.87
N MET A 78 -26.05 -5.73 13.15
CA MET A 78 -25.28 -4.58 13.66
C MET A 78 -26.07 -3.27 13.53
#